data_AF-E1WZ56-F1
#
_entry.id   AF-E1WZ56-F1
#
_cell.length_a   1.000
_cell.length_b   1.000
_cell.length_c   1.000
_cell.angle_alpha   90.00
_cell.angle_beta   90.00
_cell.angle_gamma   90.00
#
_symmetry.space_group_name_H-M   'P 1'
#
loop_
_entity.id
_entity.type
_entity.pdbx_description
1 polymer ?
#
loop_
_entity_poly.entity_id
_entity_poly.type
_entity_poly.pdbx_seq_one_letter_code
_entity_poly.pdbx_strand_id
1 'polypeptide(L)'
;MLAQVLKSSRSDYLKKCREHLSLLIGLLFFSILIDLCRDLFNTSDMEKFLFGLFEVIGSCVFYALILGRLLGLQKFNFLNFFVYLRVNILYSLFYLLGALVLIIPGLYILTFFYFAPILALEGVECESYFSKSREMTKKSPWSVLAVSLSLVFLMILDLLLLGYVKEAALSGELELIVLVGFNALIVAFDLFFFLVSIELYKKLRA
;
A
#
# COMPACT_ATOMS: atom_id res chain seq x y z
N MET A 1 -20.95 -1.72 6.99
CA MET A 1 -19.64 -1.92 7.67
C MET A 1 -18.67 -0.80 7.34
N LEU A 2 -18.42 -0.49 6.06
CA LEU A 2 -17.51 0.58 5.63
C LEU A 2 -17.76 1.95 6.30
N ALA A 3 -19.00 2.44 6.34
CA ALA A 3 -19.31 3.75 6.96
C ALA A 3 -18.88 3.84 8.44
N GLN A 4 -19.04 2.76 9.20
CA GLN A 4 -18.58 2.70 10.59
C GLN A 4 -17.05 2.65 10.68
N VAL A 5 -16.39 1.93 9.77
CA VAL A 5 -14.92 1.88 9.68
C VAL A 5 -14.35 3.25 9.35
N LEU A 6 -14.93 3.95 8.37
CA LEU A 6 -14.52 5.31 7.99
C LEU A 6 -14.69 6.29 9.15
N LYS A 7 -15.82 6.23 9.88
CA LYS A 7 -16.06 7.10 11.04
C LYS A 7 -15.02 6.88 12.15
N SER A 8 -14.73 5.61 12.48
CA SER A 8 -13.72 5.26 13.50
C SER A 8 -12.30 5.63 13.05
N SER A 9 -11.97 5.38 11.79
CA SER A 9 -10.65 5.70 11.24
C SER A 9 -10.41 7.20 11.23
N ARG A 10 -11.44 8.00 10.96
CA ARG A 10 -11.37 9.47 11.01
C ARG A 10 -11.16 10.01 12.41
N SER A 11 -11.85 9.48 13.43
CA SER A 11 -11.67 9.96 14.82
C SER A 11 -10.28 9.66 15.36
N ASP A 12 -9.72 8.51 14.97
CA ASP A 12 -8.45 8.04 15.51
C ASP A 12 -7.26 8.45 14.64
N TYR A 13 -7.51 9.01 13.45
CA TYR A 13 -6.50 9.33 12.43
C TYR A 13 -5.35 10.15 13.00
N LEU A 14 -5.66 11.31 13.60
CA LEU A 14 -4.64 12.22 14.13
C LEU A 14 -3.83 11.60 15.27
N LYS A 15 -4.48 10.80 16.11
CA LYS A 15 -3.83 10.10 17.22
C LYS A 15 -2.84 9.06 16.68
N LYS A 16 -3.28 8.20 15.75
CA LYS A 16 -2.43 7.17 15.12
C LYS A 16 -1.33 7.78 14.25
N CYS A 17 -1.58 8.90 13.57
CA CYS A 17 -0.53 9.67 12.87
C CYS A 17 0.55 10.14 13.84
N ARG A 18 0.16 10.66 15.00
CA ARG A 18 1.11 11.12 16.03
C ARG A 18 1.90 9.96 16.62
N GLU A 19 1.25 8.83 16.89
CA GLU A 19 1.89 7.61 17.43
C GLU A 19 2.89 6.98 16.44
N HIS A 20 2.71 7.20 15.15
CA HIS A 20 3.55 6.62 14.08
C HIS A 20 4.32 7.66 13.27
N LEU A 21 4.46 8.89 13.79
CA LEU A 21 5.03 10.02 13.06
C LEU A 21 6.43 9.72 12.48
N SER A 22 7.28 9.01 13.22
CA SER A 22 8.64 8.66 12.74
C SER A 22 8.62 7.76 11.51
N LEU A 23 7.70 6.80 11.44
CA LEU A 23 7.54 5.94 10.26
C LEU A 23 6.96 6.71 9.08
N LEU A 24 6.08 7.68 9.34
CA LEU A 24 5.52 8.54 8.29
C LEU A 24 6.57 9.47 7.69
N ILE A 25 7.40 10.08 8.53
CA ILE A 25 8.54 10.88 8.08
C ILE A 25 9.50 9.99 7.29
N GLY A 26 9.76 8.77 7.77
CA GLY A 26 10.59 7.79 7.06
C GLY A 26 10.04 7.41 5.68
N LEU A 27 8.74 7.11 5.58
CA LEU A 27 8.07 6.78 4.31
C LEU A 27 8.06 7.98 3.37
N LEU A 28 7.78 9.19 3.86
CA LEU A 28 7.82 10.41 3.06
C LEU A 28 9.23 10.69 2.52
N PHE A 29 10.24 10.60 3.39
CA PHE A 29 11.63 10.77 2.99
C PHE A 29 12.05 9.70 1.96
N PHE A 30 11.64 8.45 2.16
CA PHE A 30 11.89 7.37 1.21
C PHE A 30 11.20 7.63 -0.14
N SER A 31 9.94 8.06 -0.15
CA SER A 31 9.19 8.38 -1.39
C SER A 31 9.87 9.49 -2.19
N ILE A 32 10.24 10.59 -1.53
CA ILE A 32 10.95 11.71 -2.15
C ILE A 32 12.32 11.27 -2.67
N LEU A 33 13.06 10.48 -1.88
CA LEU A 33 14.37 9.98 -2.29
C LEU A 33 14.27 9.09 -3.54
N ILE A 34 13.26 8.21 -3.60
CA ILE A 34 13.02 7.37 -4.77
C ILE A 34 12.71 8.23 -6.00
N ASP A 35 11.83 9.23 -5.88
CA ASP A 35 11.52 10.11 -7.02
C ASP A 35 12.75 10.87 -7.51
N LEU A 36 13.57 11.41 -6.60
CA LEU A 36 14.82 12.10 -6.94
C LEU A 36 15.84 11.15 -7.59
N CYS A 37 15.97 9.93 -7.09
CA CYS A 37 16.87 8.94 -7.65
C CYS A 37 16.40 8.45 -9.02
N ARG A 38 15.10 8.36 -9.27
CA ARG A 38 14.52 7.93 -10.55
C ARG A 38 15.01 8.80 -11.71
N ASP A 39 15.18 10.10 -11.48
CA ASP A 39 15.68 11.03 -12.50
C ASP A 39 17.20 10.91 -12.72
N LEU A 40 17.95 10.43 -11.73
CA LEU A 40 19.40 10.21 -11.82
C LEU A 40 19.78 8.89 -12.52
N PHE A 41 18.99 7.83 -12.35
CA PHE A 41 19.31 6.48 -12.86
C PHE A 41 18.74 6.16 -14.26
N ASN A 42 18.52 7.18 -15.09
CA ASN A 42 17.84 7.02 -16.38
C ASN A 42 18.77 6.56 -17.55
N THR A 43 19.99 6.11 -17.25
CA THR A 43 21.08 5.91 -18.23
C THR A 43 21.14 4.52 -18.88
N SER A 44 20.81 3.43 -18.18
CA SER A 44 20.78 2.08 -18.76
C SER A 44 19.59 1.24 -18.30
N ASP A 45 19.16 0.27 -19.12
CA ASP A 45 18.01 -0.60 -18.80
C ASP A 45 18.25 -1.44 -17.54
N MET A 46 19.49 -1.88 -17.30
CA MET A 46 19.85 -2.66 -16.12
C MET A 46 19.77 -1.82 -14.84
N GLU A 47 20.20 -0.56 -14.88
CA GLU A 47 20.08 0.37 -13.75
C GLU A 47 18.62 0.66 -13.41
N LYS A 48 17.77 0.88 -14.43
CA LYS A 48 16.33 1.06 -14.25
C LYS A 48 15.68 -0.15 -13.59
N PHE A 49 16.06 -1.35 -14.02
CA PHE A 49 15.54 -2.58 -13.45
C PHE A 49 15.95 -2.75 -11.98
N LEU A 50 17.24 -2.58 -11.67
CA LEU A 50 17.74 -2.68 -10.29
C LEU A 50 17.12 -1.63 -9.38
N PHE A 51 16.97 -0.40 -9.87
CA PHE A 51 16.33 0.68 -9.14
C PHE A 51 14.85 0.37 -8.86
N GLY A 52 14.10 -0.12 -9.86
CA GLY A 52 12.71 -0.55 -9.66
C GLY A 52 12.56 -1.69 -8.65
N LEU A 53 13.50 -2.64 -8.64
CA LEU A 53 13.51 -3.71 -7.65
C LEU A 53 13.78 -3.18 -6.23
N PHE A 54 14.71 -2.23 -6.09
CA PHE A 54 14.97 -1.55 -4.82
C PHE A 54 13.76 -0.76 -4.33
N GLU A 55 13.09 -0.02 -5.21
CA GLU A 55 11.87 0.72 -4.92
C GLU A 55 10.76 -0.22 -4.39
N VAL A 56 10.47 -1.30 -5.12
CA VAL A 56 9.41 -2.25 -4.73
C VAL A 56 9.72 -2.90 -3.38
N ILE A 57 10.95 -3.37 -3.17
CA ILE A 57 11.35 -4.01 -1.91
C ILE A 57 11.32 -3.00 -0.77
N GLY A 58 11.86 -1.80 -0.97
CA GLY A 58 11.87 -0.74 0.03
C GLY A 58 10.46 -0.34 0.44
N SER A 59 9.56 -0.10 -0.51
CA SER A 59 8.14 0.19 -0.25
C SER A 59 7.47 -0.95 0.51
N CYS A 60 7.73 -2.22 0.14
CA CYS A 60 7.21 -3.37 0.88
C CYS A 60 7.71 -3.41 2.34
N VAL A 61 8.97 -3.05 2.61
CA VAL A 61 9.51 -2.96 3.97
C VAL A 61 8.79 -1.88 4.78
N PHE A 62 8.64 -0.67 4.24
CA PHE A 62 7.95 0.41 4.94
C PHE A 62 6.47 0.07 5.19
N TYR A 63 5.77 -0.48 4.20
CA TYR A 63 4.39 -0.91 4.36
C TYR A 63 4.25 -2.03 5.39
N ALA A 64 5.14 -3.02 5.39
CA ALA A 64 5.14 -4.07 6.41
C ALA A 64 5.40 -3.51 7.83
N LEU A 65 6.30 -2.54 7.98
CA LEU A 65 6.55 -1.87 9.25
C LEU A 65 5.32 -1.09 9.74
N ILE A 66 4.69 -0.31 8.86
CA ILE A 66 3.49 0.47 9.18
C ILE A 66 2.32 -0.47 9.53
N LEU A 67 2.02 -1.44 8.68
CA LEU A 67 0.95 -2.41 8.91
C LEU A 67 1.19 -3.20 10.19
N GLY A 68 2.43 -3.66 10.45
CA GLY A 68 2.78 -4.36 11.66
C GLY A 68 2.52 -3.53 12.91
N ARG A 69 2.88 -2.25 12.92
CA ARG A 69 2.58 -1.34 14.02
C ARG A 69 1.07 -1.12 14.19
N LEU A 70 0.32 -0.91 13.11
CA LEU A 70 -1.13 -0.70 13.15
C LEU A 70 -1.92 -1.95 13.61
N LEU A 71 -1.38 -3.13 13.32
CA LEU A 71 -1.86 -4.42 13.84
C LEU A 71 -1.55 -4.60 15.33
N GLY A 72 -0.62 -3.82 15.89
CA GLY A 72 -0.16 -3.96 17.27
C GLY A 72 0.95 -5.00 17.45
N LEU A 73 1.64 -5.40 16.37
CA LEU A 73 2.79 -6.29 16.45
C LEU A 73 3.95 -5.56 17.14
N GLN A 74 4.38 -6.07 18.29
CA GLN A 74 5.40 -5.41 19.11
C GLN A 74 6.81 -5.47 18.49
N LYS A 75 7.11 -6.51 17.72
CA LYS A 75 8.42 -6.72 17.08
C LYS A 75 8.23 -7.09 15.61
N PHE A 76 9.05 -6.52 14.75
CA PHE A 76 9.14 -6.91 13.36
C PHE A 76 9.81 -8.28 13.26
N ASN A 77 9.11 -9.27 12.71
CA ASN A 77 9.65 -10.60 12.47
C ASN A 77 10.04 -10.72 11.00
N PHE A 78 11.35 -10.86 10.74
CA PHE A 78 11.88 -11.01 9.39
C PHE A 78 11.31 -12.22 8.65
N LEU A 79 11.03 -13.33 9.33
CA LEU A 79 10.41 -14.50 8.70
C LEU A 79 9.01 -14.18 8.21
N ASN A 80 8.19 -13.54 9.06
CA ASN A 80 6.84 -13.11 8.66
C ASN A 80 6.91 -12.09 7.51
N PHE A 81 7.92 -11.23 7.47
CA PHE A 81 8.15 -10.31 6.35
C PHE A 81 8.42 -11.06 5.04
N PHE A 82 9.25 -12.10 5.03
CA PHE A 82 9.49 -12.88 3.81
C PHE A 82 8.24 -13.65 3.36
N VAL A 83 7.45 -14.17 4.30
CA VAL A 83 6.15 -14.80 3.98
C VAL A 83 5.18 -13.76 3.43
N TYR A 84 5.09 -12.57 4.04
CA TYR A 84 4.34 -11.43 3.55
C TYR A 84 4.76 -11.07 2.12
N LEU A 85 6.06 -10.91 1.86
CA LEU A 85 6.59 -10.55 0.56
C LEU A 85 6.22 -11.59 -0.50
N ARG A 86 6.38 -12.88 -0.19
CA ARG A 86 5.98 -13.99 -1.08
C ARG A 86 4.49 -13.95 -1.39
N VAL A 87 3.65 -13.79 -0.38
CA VAL A 87 2.19 -13.75 -0.54
C VAL A 87 1.77 -12.50 -1.31
N ASN A 88 2.42 -11.35 -1.08
CA ASN A 88 2.17 -10.11 -1.80
C ASN A 88 2.53 -10.24 -3.28
N ILE A 89 3.68 -10.83 -3.61
CA ILE A 89 4.08 -11.10 -5.00
C ILE A 89 3.05 -12.00 -5.70
N LEU A 90 2.65 -13.11 -5.06
CA LEU A 90 1.64 -14.01 -5.62
C LEU A 90 0.29 -13.32 -5.82
N TYR A 91 -0.13 -12.51 -4.84
CA TYR A 91 -1.34 -11.70 -4.93
C TYR A 91 -1.29 -10.74 -6.12
N SER A 92 -0.20 -9.98 -6.25
CA SER A 92 0.01 -9.03 -7.35
C SER A 92 0.04 -9.74 -8.70
N LEU A 93 0.67 -10.92 -8.81
CA LEU A 93 0.68 -11.73 -10.03
C LEU A 93 -0.71 -12.23 -10.40
N PHE A 94 -1.49 -12.75 -9.44
CA PHE A 94 -2.86 -13.18 -9.70
C PHE A 94 -3.76 -12.02 -10.09
N TYR A 95 -3.59 -10.86 -9.45
CA TYR A 95 -4.33 -9.65 -9.82
C TYR A 95 -3.99 -9.21 -11.25
N LEU A 96 -2.69 -9.14 -11.58
CA LEU A 96 -2.22 -8.74 -12.90
C LEU A 96 -2.73 -9.70 -13.99
N LEU A 97 -2.52 -11.00 -13.82
CA LEU A 97 -3.00 -12.01 -14.78
C LEU A 97 -4.52 -11.99 -14.89
N GLY A 98 -5.22 -11.83 -13.77
CA GLY A 98 -6.66 -11.66 -13.73
C GLY A 98 -7.09 -10.48 -14.59
N ALA A 99 -6.55 -9.29 -14.30
CA ALA A 99 -6.87 -8.04 -15.00
C ALA A 99 -6.55 -8.09 -16.50
N LEU A 100 -5.47 -8.77 -16.90
CA LEU A 100 -5.08 -8.94 -18.31
C LEU A 100 -6.02 -9.86 -19.08
N VAL A 101 -6.45 -10.98 -18.49
CA VAL A 101 -7.36 -11.92 -19.15
C VAL A 101 -8.76 -11.30 -19.28
N LEU A 102 -9.32 -10.84 -18.16
CA LEU A 102 -10.63 -10.21 -18.08
C LEU A 102 -10.70 -9.33 -16.82
N ILE A 103 -11.29 -8.14 -16.91
CA ILE A 103 -11.40 -7.22 -15.76
C ILE A 103 -12.04 -7.90 -14.53
N ILE A 104 -13.01 -8.80 -14.73
CA ILE A 104 -13.76 -9.47 -13.66
C ILE A 104 -12.86 -10.36 -12.77
N PRO A 105 -12.06 -11.31 -13.31
CA PRO A 105 -11.03 -12.02 -12.55
C PRO A 105 -10.10 -11.10 -11.75
N GLY A 106 -9.64 -9.99 -12.32
CA GLY A 106 -8.83 -9.01 -11.61
C GLY A 106 -9.54 -8.44 -10.37
N LEU A 107 -10.78 -7.98 -10.54
CA LEU A 107 -11.61 -7.46 -9.45
C LEU A 107 -11.91 -8.54 -8.38
N TYR A 108 -12.08 -9.78 -8.79
CA TYR A 108 -12.26 -10.91 -7.88
C TYR A 108 -11.04 -11.08 -6.98
N ILE A 109 -9.84 -11.13 -7.56
CA ILE A 109 -8.60 -11.27 -6.78
C ILE A 109 -8.41 -10.04 -5.87
N LEU A 110 -8.56 -8.85 -6.43
CA LEU A 110 -8.46 -7.57 -5.73
C LEU A 110 -9.35 -7.50 -4.48
N THR A 111 -10.53 -8.13 -4.53
CA THR A 111 -11.49 -8.14 -3.42
C THR A 111 -11.24 -9.29 -2.45
N PHE A 112 -11.20 -10.53 -2.95
CA PHE A 112 -11.26 -11.71 -2.08
C PHE A 112 -9.89 -12.08 -1.48
N PHE A 113 -8.80 -11.74 -2.16
CA PHE A 113 -7.43 -12.05 -1.71
C PHE A 113 -6.74 -10.85 -1.05
N TYR A 114 -7.44 -9.71 -0.92
CA TYR A 114 -6.92 -8.45 -0.39
C TYR A 114 -6.18 -8.57 0.95
N PHE A 115 -6.70 -9.36 1.90
CA PHE A 115 -6.12 -9.47 3.24
C PHE A 115 -5.09 -10.60 3.38
N ALA A 116 -4.82 -11.37 2.32
CA ALA A 116 -3.86 -12.47 2.38
C ALA A 116 -2.44 -12.02 2.80
N PRO A 117 -1.89 -10.90 2.26
CA PRO A 117 -0.60 -10.40 2.74
C PRO A 117 -0.64 -9.97 4.21
N ILE A 118 -1.72 -9.32 4.67
CA ILE A 118 -1.87 -8.86 6.06
C ILE A 118 -1.87 -10.06 7.03
N LEU A 119 -2.58 -11.14 6.69
CA LEU A 119 -2.56 -12.39 7.47
C LEU A 119 -1.17 -13.02 7.56
N ALA A 120 -0.42 -13.00 6.45
CA ALA A 120 0.96 -13.49 6.40
C ALA A 120 1.90 -12.64 7.26
N LEU A 121 1.75 -11.32 7.22
CA LEU A 121 2.54 -10.39 8.03
C LEU A 121 2.27 -10.55 9.53
N GLU A 122 1.01 -10.76 9.91
CA GLU A 122 0.63 -11.05 11.29
C GLU A 122 1.26 -12.35 11.79
N GLY A 123 1.61 -13.28 10.90
CA GLY A 123 2.17 -14.58 11.26
C GLY A 123 1.12 -15.57 11.74
N VAL A 124 -0.13 -15.43 11.27
CA VAL A 124 -1.17 -16.42 11.56
C VAL A 124 -0.78 -17.72 10.87
N GLU A 125 -0.63 -18.81 11.62
CA GLU A 125 -0.44 -20.13 11.04
C GLU A 125 -1.76 -20.56 10.36
N CYS A 126 -1.72 -20.69 9.05
CA CYS A 126 -2.86 -21.07 8.22
C CYS A 126 -2.37 -21.93 7.06
N GLU A 127 -3.11 -22.98 6.74
CA GLU A 127 -2.82 -23.83 5.57
C GLU A 127 -2.84 -23.02 4.26
N SER A 128 -3.69 -21.99 4.18
CA SER A 128 -3.74 -21.07 3.03
C SER A 128 -4.23 -19.67 3.41
N TYR A 129 -3.34 -18.68 3.33
CA TYR A 129 -3.66 -17.25 3.53
C TYR A 129 -4.75 -16.75 2.58
N PHE A 130 -4.73 -17.20 1.32
CA PHE A 130 -5.71 -16.80 0.31
C PHE A 130 -7.10 -17.36 0.62
N SER A 131 -7.18 -18.61 1.07
CA SER A 131 -8.46 -19.22 1.47
C SER A 131 -9.06 -18.47 2.65
N LYS A 132 -8.23 -18.15 3.67
CA LYS A 132 -8.69 -17.43 4.85
C LYS A 132 -9.11 -15.99 4.53
N SER A 133 -8.34 -15.28 3.69
CA SER A 133 -8.74 -13.96 3.18
C SER A 133 -10.08 -14.03 2.46
N ARG A 134 -10.30 -15.04 1.61
CA ARG A 134 -11.57 -15.23 0.89
C ARG A 134 -12.74 -15.46 1.85
N GLU A 135 -12.55 -16.28 2.88
CA GLU A 135 -13.57 -16.53 3.90
C GLU A 135 -13.95 -15.24 4.65
N MET A 136 -12.96 -14.45 5.07
CA MET A 136 -13.17 -13.18 5.77
C MET A 136 -13.89 -12.15 4.90
N THR A 137 -13.43 -11.97 3.66
CA THR A 137 -13.94 -10.96 2.73
C THR A 137 -15.37 -11.24 2.28
N LYS A 138 -15.81 -12.51 2.26
CA LYS A 138 -17.22 -12.89 2.01
C LYS A 138 -18.21 -12.26 2.98
N LYS A 139 -17.80 -11.91 4.21
CA LYS A 139 -18.67 -11.22 5.17
C LYS A 139 -19.04 -9.79 4.71
N SER A 140 -18.18 -9.11 3.95
CA SER A 140 -18.45 -7.76 3.43
C SER A 140 -17.66 -7.43 2.16
N PRO A 141 -17.93 -8.12 1.03
CA PRO A 141 -17.11 -8.01 -0.18
C PRO A 141 -17.12 -6.60 -0.75
N TRP A 142 -18.26 -5.92 -0.72
CA TRP A 142 -18.39 -4.54 -1.22
C TRP A 142 -17.57 -3.53 -0.43
N SER A 143 -17.43 -3.70 0.90
CA SER A 143 -16.58 -2.83 1.70
C SER A 143 -15.11 -2.99 1.32
N VAL A 144 -14.69 -4.22 1.07
CA VAL A 144 -13.31 -4.55 0.67
C VAL A 144 -13.03 -4.05 -0.74
N LEU A 145 -13.93 -4.33 -1.68
CA LEU A 145 -13.84 -3.86 -3.06
C LEU A 145 -13.71 -2.33 -3.13
N ALA A 146 -14.54 -1.61 -2.37
CA ALA A 146 -14.49 -0.15 -2.33
C ALA A 146 -13.13 0.36 -1.86
N VAL A 147 -12.60 -0.19 -0.75
CA VAL A 147 -11.27 0.21 -0.23
C VAL A 147 -10.16 -0.14 -1.22
N SER A 148 -10.17 -1.35 -1.78
CA SER A 148 -9.15 -1.79 -2.73
C SER A 148 -9.19 -0.98 -4.03
N LEU A 149 -10.38 -0.63 -4.52
CA LEU A 149 -10.52 0.23 -5.70
C LEU A 149 -10.05 1.66 -5.42
N SER A 150 -10.33 2.20 -4.23
CA SER A 150 -9.83 3.53 -3.84
C SER A 150 -8.30 3.58 -3.81
N LEU A 151 -7.65 2.52 -3.33
CA LEU A 151 -6.19 2.41 -3.36
C LEU A 151 -5.62 2.30 -4.78
N VAL A 152 -6.24 1.47 -5.64
CA VAL A 152 -5.85 1.40 -7.06
C VAL A 152 -6.03 2.75 -7.75
N PHE A 153 -7.12 3.46 -7.47
CA PHE A 153 -7.37 4.78 -8.01
C PHE A 153 -6.35 5.81 -7.51
N LEU A 154 -5.98 5.76 -6.22
CA LEU A 154 -4.94 6.61 -5.66
C LEU A 154 -3.58 6.36 -6.34
N MET A 155 -3.21 5.11 -6.57
CA MET A 155 -1.99 4.73 -7.31
C MET A 155 -2.01 5.25 -8.75
N ILE A 156 -3.15 5.15 -9.45
CA ILE A 156 -3.28 5.69 -10.81
C ILE A 156 -3.17 7.22 -10.79
N LEU A 157 -3.81 7.89 -9.82
CA LEU A 157 -3.72 9.33 -9.66
C LEU A 157 -2.29 9.77 -9.38
N ASP A 158 -1.56 9.07 -8.52
CA ASP A 158 -0.16 9.34 -8.21
C ASP A 158 0.70 9.30 -9.48
N LEU A 159 0.60 8.21 -10.26
CA LEU A 159 1.32 8.07 -11.52
C LEU A 159 0.97 9.15 -12.55
N LEU A 160 -0.31 9.47 -12.72
CA LEU A 160 -0.76 10.48 -13.69
C LEU A 160 -0.34 11.88 -13.26
N LEU A 161 -0.56 12.25 -12.00
CA LEU A 161 -0.29 13.58 -11.49
C LEU A 161 1.22 13.85 -11.39
N LEU A 162 2.05 12.85 -11.05
CA LEU A 162 3.50 12.98 -11.16
C LEU A 162 3.93 13.30 -12.59
N GLY A 163 3.35 12.63 -13.59
CA GLY A 163 3.58 12.95 -15.01
C GLY A 163 3.24 14.39 -15.35
N TYR A 164 2.05 14.85 -14.94
CA TYR A 164 1.62 16.24 -15.15
C TYR A 164 2.46 17.27 -14.39
N VAL A 165 2.90 16.98 -13.17
CA VAL A 165 3.76 17.88 -12.39
C VAL A 165 5.11 18.04 -13.08
N LYS A 166 5.69 16.96 -13.61
CA LYS A 166 6.93 17.00 -14.38
C LYS A 166 6.78 17.75 -15.71
N GLU A 167 5.67 17.55 -16.42
CA GLU A 167 5.40 18.26 -17.68
C GLU A 167 5.08 19.75 -17.47
N ALA A 168 4.38 20.09 -16.39
CA ALA A 168 4.02 21.46 -16.03
C ALA A 168 5.14 22.19 -15.27
N ALA A 169 6.26 21.52 -14.97
CA ALA A 169 7.34 22.08 -14.17
C ALA A 169 7.97 23.31 -14.84
N LEU A 170 7.58 24.46 -14.30
CA LEU A 170 8.29 25.73 -14.34
C LEU A 170 9.67 25.56 -13.66
N SER A 171 10.70 26.16 -14.23
CA SER A 171 12.11 26.03 -13.83
C SER A 171 12.40 26.13 -12.33
N GLY A 172 13.14 25.16 -11.76
CA GLY A 172 13.91 25.32 -10.53
C GLY A 172 13.20 24.89 -9.22
N GLU A 173 13.28 25.74 -8.20
CA GLU A 173 12.87 25.42 -6.80
C GLU A 173 11.38 25.11 -6.62
N LEU A 174 10.53 25.63 -7.51
CA LEU A 174 9.09 25.42 -7.49
C LEU A 174 8.71 23.96 -7.77
N GLU A 175 9.46 23.27 -8.63
CA GLU A 175 9.27 21.85 -8.94
C GLU A 175 9.45 20.99 -7.67
N LEU A 176 10.49 21.27 -6.89
CA LEU A 176 10.80 20.53 -5.67
C LEU A 176 9.73 20.74 -4.59
N ILE A 177 9.24 21.97 -4.43
CA ILE A 177 8.15 22.27 -3.47
C ILE A 177 6.86 21.53 -3.85
N VAL A 178 6.50 21.53 -5.14
CA VAL A 178 5.29 20.83 -5.62
C VAL A 178 5.45 19.32 -5.46
N LEU A 179 6.61 18.77 -5.81
CA LEU A 179 6.90 17.33 -5.68
C LEU A 179 6.84 16.86 -4.23
N VAL A 180 7.44 17.60 -3.30
CA VAL A 180 7.41 17.29 -1.87
C VAL A 180 5.98 17.41 -1.31
N GLY A 181 5.27 18.48 -1.67
CA GLY A 181 3.88 18.69 -1.22
C GLY A 181 2.93 17.61 -1.73
N PHE A 182 3.09 17.18 -2.97
CA PHE A 182 2.30 16.12 -3.58
C PHE A 182 2.60 14.75 -2.95
N ASN A 183 3.87 14.37 -2.81
CA ASN A 183 4.27 13.15 -2.11
C ASN A 183 3.73 13.10 -0.67
N ALA A 184 3.79 14.23 0.06
CA ALA A 184 3.24 14.32 1.41
C ALA A 184 1.72 14.07 1.44
N LEU A 185 0.98 14.56 0.44
CA LEU A 185 -0.44 14.33 0.30
C LEU A 185 -0.74 12.84 0.03
N ILE A 186 -0.02 12.22 -0.91
CA ILE A 186 -0.21 10.81 -1.27
C ILE A 186 0.09 9.90 -0.07
N VAL A 187 1.20 10.13 0.62
CA VAL A 187 1.56 9.38 1.84
C VAL A 187 0.49 9.52 2.93
N ALA A 188 -0.12 10.70 3.08
CA ALA A 188 -1.21 10.89 4.02
C ALA A 188 -2.47 10.09 3.63
N PHE A 189 -2.83 10.08 2.34
CA PHE A 189 -3.95 9.25 1.87
C PHE A 189 -3.68 7.75 2.01
N ASP A 190 -2.48 7.29 1.67
CA ASP A 190 -2.06 5.89 1.86
C ASP A 190 -2.21 5.47 3.31
N LEU A 191 -1.74 6.29 4.25
CA LEU A 191 -1.90 6.01 5.67
C LEU A 191 -3.37 5.92 6.08
N PHE A 192 -4.19 6.86 5.61
CA PHE A 192 -5.63 6.83 5.89
C PHE A 192 -6.27 5.52 5.39
N PHE A 193 -5.93 5.08 4.18
CA PHE A 193 -6.43 3.82 3.63
C PHE A 193 -5.84 2.59 4.31
N PHE A 194 -4.59 2.62 4.80
CA PHE A 194 -4.06 1.56 5.65
C PHE A 194 -4.82 1.45 6.96
N LEU A 195 -5.16 2.58 7.59
CA LEU A 195 -5.97 2.58 8.80
C LEU A 195 -7.36 1.99 8.56
N VAL A 196 -8.03 2.43 7.49
CA VAL A 196 -9.32 1.87 7.06
C VAL A 196 -9.21 0.36 6.80
N SER A 197 -8.14 -0.07 6.11
CA SER A 197 -7.90 -1.48 5.79
C SER A 197 -7.69 -2.33 7.04
N ILE A 198 -6.89 -1.85 8.02
CA ILE A 198 -6.64 -2.57 9.27
C ILE A 198 -7.90 -2.63 10.15
N GLU A 199 -8.67 -1.56 10.24
CA GLU A 199 -9.93 -1.57 11.00
C GLU A 199 -10.97 -2.49 10.34
N LEU A 200 -11.06 -2.47 9.00
CA LEU A 200 -11.89 -3.41 8.26
C LEU A 200 -11.44 -4.85 8.46
N TYR A 201 -10.13 -5.11 8.40
CA TYR A 201 -9.52 -6.40 8.69
C TYR A 201 -9.90 -6.92 10.08
N LYS A 202 -9.71 -6.11 11.12
CA LYS A 202 -10.05 -6.45 12.52
C LYS A 202 -11.54 -6.81 12.66
N LYS A 203 -12.44 -6.03 12.05
CA LYS A 203 -13.88 -6.30 12.08
C LYS A 203 -14.31 -7.55 11.31
N LEU A 204 -13.66 -7.86 10.19
CA LEU A 204 -13.98 -9.05 9.40
C LEU A 204 -13.41 -10.33 10.01
N ARG A 205 -12.35 -10.20 10.81
CA ARG A 205 -11.75 -11.33 11.52
C ARG A 205 -12.54 -11.76 12.75
N ALA A 206 -13.10 -10.79 13.49
CA ALA A 206 -14.06 -11.04 14.57
C ALA A 206 -15.28 -11.85 14.08
#